data_AF-A0A0N0D0B1-F1
#
_entry.id   AF-A0A0N0D0B1-F1
#
_cell.length_a   1.000
_cell.length_b   1.000
_cell.length_c   1.000
_cell.angle_alpha   90.00
_cell.angle_beta   90.00
_cell.angle_gamma   90.00
#
_symmetry.space_group_name_H-M   'P 1'
#
loop_
_entity.id
_entity.type
_entity.pdbx_description
1 polymer ?
#
loop_
_entity_poly.entity_id
_entity_poly.type
_entity_poly.pdbx_seq_one_letter_code
_entity_poly.pdbx_strand_id
1 'polypeptide(L)'
;MTKPMINKIRPVLDYLIFLRIKLDGDQCNLEVEKLRNEMIMLLKRTELDLCNIVRLHEKAKYKDVYNGKGGRLLSKKIDVVMYTLAALFDDVIARSRWAKTEGDNKWLTEIQEDSEDIAEMQEDSEDIADMQEDSEDVADSSLEFKLFRRSLMGTNFHDISESEGPQDSEMAELFYIALSLGFYGIQDQNPHLKDKLYGWIADSLPDDARFLSPWAKPIKGKSNRLPYLLGFWLFFAVLVVSILTYWNENERLWNDAANIIHETSNQLIQGGY
;
A
#
# COMPACT_ATOMS: atom_id res chain seq x y z
N MET A 1 7.23 -25.77 -10.47
CA MET A 1 5.81 -26.17 -10.63
C MET A 1 4.97 -24.91 -10.69
N THR A 2 3.86 -24.85 -11.44
CA THR A 2 2.97 -23.69 -11.36
C THR A 2 2.20 -23.75 -10.04
N LYS A 3 2.40 -22.78 -9.14
CA LYS A 3 1.68 -22.65 -7.86
C LYS A 3 0.26 -22.13 -8.10
N PRO A 4 -0.78 -23.00 -8.15
CA PRO A 4 -2.10 -22.61 -8.63
C PRO A 4 -2.78 -21.57 -7.74
N MET A 5 -2.57 -21.59 -6.41
CA MET A 5 -3.21 -20.65 -5.49
C MET A 5 -2.63 -19.25 -5.67
N ILE A 6 -1.31 -19.13 -5.66
CA ILE A 6 -0.59 -17.86 -5.81
C ILE A 6 -0.94 -17.18 -7.15
N ASN A 7 -1.04 -17.95 -8.22
CA ASN A 7 -1.45 -17.43 -9.53
C ASN A 7 -2.89 -16.90 -9.54
N LYS A 8 -3.80 -17.48 -8.73
CA LYS A 8 -5.18 -17.01 -8.64
C LYS A 8 -5.36 -15.79 -7.77
N ILE A 9 -4.54 -15.63 -6.73
CA ILE A 9 -4.60 -14.45 -5.87
C ILE A 9 -3.78 -13.27 -6.41
N ARG A 10 -2.93 -13.49 -7.43
CA ARG A 10 -2.10 -12.45 -8.04
C ARG A 10 -2.86 -11.18 -8.42
N PRO A 11 -4.06 -11.21 -9.03
CA PRO A 11 -4.81 -9.99 -9.32
C PRO A 11 -5.12 -9.13 -8.08
N VAL A 12 -5.36 -9.77 -6.93
CA VAL A 12 -5.56 -9.09 -5.64
C VAL A 12 -4.26 -8.45 -5.17
N LEU A 13 -3.15 -9.19 -5.23
CA LEU A 13 -1.85 -8.69 -4.83
C LEU A 13 -1.39 -7.51 -5.71
N ASP A 14 -1.58 -7.62 -7.03
CA ASP A 14 -1.26 -6.54 -7.98
C ASP A 14 -2.09 -5.29 -7.69
N TYR A 15 -3.37 -5.46 -7.37
CA TYR A 15 -4.25 -4.37 -6.95
C TYR A 15 -3.76 -3.71 -5.65
N LEU A 16 -3.37 -4.48 -4.64
CA LEU A 16 -2.84 -3.96 -3.38
C LEU A 16 -1.50 -3.23 -3.55
N ILE A 17 -0.61 -3.75 -4.39
CA ILE A 17 0.66 -3.09 -4.75
C ILE A 17 0.38 -1.75 -5.42
N PHE A 18 -0.50 -1.74 -6.42
CA PHE A 18 -0.89 -0.52 -7.12
C PHE A 18 -1.52 0.50 -6.18
N LEU A 19 -2.44 0.05 -5.32
CA LEU A 19 -3.10 0.87 -4.33
C LEU A 19 -2.07 1.51 -3.39
N ARG A 20 -1.11 0.73 -2.86
CA ARG A 20 -0.04 1.24 -2.01
C ARG A 20 0.80 2.31 -2.70
N ILE A 21 1.24 2.06 -3.94
CA ILE A 21 2.01 3.03 -4.72
C ILE A 21 1.21 4.32 -4.93
N LYS A 22 -0.10 4.20 -5.19
CA LYS A 22 -0.99 5.35 -5.39
C LYS A 22 -1.17 6.15 -4.11
N LEU A 23 -1.31 5.47 -2.97
CA LEU A 23 -1.45 6.09 -1.64
C LEU A 23 -0.16 6.79 -1.19
N ASP A 24 1.02 6.26 -1.55
CA ASP A 24 2.32 6.91 -1.28
C ASP A 24 2.57 8.14 -2.18
N GLY A 25 1.87 8.25 -3.30
CA GLY A 25 2.10 9.23 -4.36
C GLY A 25 1.40 10.60 -4.22
N ASP A 26 0.77 10.91 -3.08
CA ASP A 26 -0.02 12.15 -2.85
C ASP A 26 -1.17 12.39 -3.86
N GLN A 27 -1.60 11.37 -4.64
CA GLN A 27 -2.74 11.49 -5.55
C GLN A 27 -4.07 11.35 -4.79
N CYS A 28 -4.41 12.38 -4.00
CA CYS A 28 -5.49 12.32 -3.01
C CYS A 28 -6.84 12.82 -3.53
N ASN A 29 -7.57 11.95 -4.23
CA ASN A 29 -9.04 11.97 -4.32
C ASN A 29 -9.52 10.52 -4.61
N LEU A 30 -9.38 9.65 -3.61
CA LEU A 30 -9.82 8.26 -3.66
C LEU A 30 -10.99 8.10 -2.69
N GLU A 31 -12.16 7.76 -3.22
CA GLU A 31 -13.30 7.37 -2.41
C GLU A 31 -13.01 5.99 -1.79
N VAL A 32 -12.76 5.96 -0.48
CA VAL A 32 -12.44 4.72 0.26
C VAL A 32 -13.51 3.64 0.06
N GLU A 33 -14.78 4.05 0.05
CA GLU A 33 -15.90 3.13 -0.16
C GLU A 33 -15.89 2.48 -1.55
N LYS A 34 -15.47 3.23 -2.57
CA LYS A 34 -15.30 2.68 -3.92
C LYS A 34 -14.17 1.63 -3.94
N LEU A 35 -13.05 1.92 -3.29
CA LEU A 35 -11.93 0.98 -3.16
C LEU A 35 -12.33 -0.30 -2.41
N ARG A 36 -13.09 -0.17 -1.31
CA ARG A 36 -13.63 -1.31 -0.55
C ARG A 36 -14.53 -2.17 -1.43
N ASN A 37 -15.44 -1.56 -2.18
CA ASN A 37 -16.35 -2.29 -3.07
C ASN A 37 -15.60 -3.00 -4.22
N GLU A 38 -14.60 -2.35 -4.81
CA GLU A 38 -13.70 -2.97 -5.80
C GLU A 38 -12.96 -4.18 -5.20
N MET A 39 -12.43 -4.03 -3.98
CA MET A 39 -11.73 -5.11 -3.28
C MET A 39 -12.67 -6.29 -2.95
N ILE A 40 -13.89 -6.04 -2.48
CA ILE A 40 -14.89 -7.09 -2.21
C ILE A 40 -15.18 -7.90 -3.48
N MET A 41 -15.38 -7.22 -4.61
CA MET A 41 -15.66 -7.88 -5.88
C MET A 41 -14.47 -8.73 -6.33
N LEU A 42 -13.25 -8.25 -6.13
CA LEU A 42 -12.03 -8.96 -6.47
C LEU A 42 -11.80 -10.18 -5.57
N LEU A 43 -12.04 -10.04 -4.26
CA LEU A 43 -12.00 -11.13 -3.29
C LEU A 43 -13.02 -12.21 -3.62
N LYS A 44 -14.31 -11.87 -3.85
CA LYS A 44 -15.34 -12.85 -4.22
C LYS A 44 -15.01 -13.61 -5.50
N ARG A 45 -14.45 -12.92 -6.51
CA ARG A 45 -14.00 -13.57 -7.75
C ARG A 45 -12.86 -14.54 -7.46
N THR A 46 -11.91 -14.13 -6.63
CA THR A 46 -10.75 -14.94 -6.24
C THR A 46 -11.17 -16.18 -5.45
N GLU A 47 -12.09 -16.02 -4.49
CA GLU A 47 -12.68 -17.11 -3.72
C GLU A 47 -13.32 -18.16 -4.62
N LEU A 48 -14.11 -17.72 -5.61
CA LEU A 48 -14.73 -18.62 -6.58
C LEU A 48 -13.68 -19.38 -7.40
N ASP A 49 -12.63 -18.70 -7.84
CA ASP A 49 -11.53 -19.29 -8.60
C ASP A 49 -10.75 -20.32 -7.77
N LEU A 50 -10.50 -20.03 -6.49
CA LEU A 50 -9.89 -20.95 -5.54
C LEU A 50 -10.78 -22.17 -5.28
N CYS A 51 -12.08 -21.96 -5.06
CA CYS A 51 -13.06 -23.04 -4.89
C CYS A 51 -13.12 -23.95 -6.12
N ASN A 52 -12.98 -23.40 -7.33
CA ASN A 52 -12.92 -24.18 -8.55
C ASN A 52 -11.65 -25.04 -8.62
N ILE A 53 -10.50 -24.53 -8.17
CA ILE A 53 -9.27 -25.34 -8.04
C ILE A 53 -9.48 -26.49 -7.06
N VAL A 54 -10.08 -26.21 -5.90
CA VAL A 54 -10.39 -27.25 -4.90
C VAL A 54 -11.28 -28.33 -5.50
N ARG A 55 -12.36 -27.95 -6.18
CA ARG A 55 -13.27 -28.91 -6.85
C ARG A 55 -12.57 -29.74 -7.92
N LEU A 56 -11.66 -29.15 -8.70
CA LEU A 56 -10.90 -29.87 -9.71
C LEU A 56 -9.92 -30.85 -9.07
N HIS A 57 -9.23 -30.44 -7.99
CA HIS A 57 -8.35 -31.31 -7.22
C HIS A 57 -9.11 -32.45 -6.52
N GLU A 58 -10.29 -32.17 -5.96
CA GLU A 58 -11.16 -33.18 -5.36
C GLU A 58 -11.64 -34.17 -6.42
N LYS A 59 -12.06 -33.72 -7.60
CA LYS A 59 -12.45 -34.61 -8.71
C LYS A 59 -11.27 -35.45 -9.21
N ALA A 60 -10.07 -34.89 -9.25
CA ALA A 60 -8.85 -35.61 -9.63
C ALA A 60 -8.47 -36.68 -8.58
N LYS A 61 -8.55 -36.34 -7.29
CA LYS A 61 -8.30 -37.27 -6.17
C LYS A 61 -9.45 -38.26 -5.93
N TYR A 62 -10.68 -37.98 -6.36
CA TYR A 62 -11.82 -38.91 -6.24
C TYR A 62 -11.61 -40.20 -7.05
N LYS A 63 -10.60 -40.23 -7.93
CA LYS A 63 -10.15 -41.43 -8.64
C LYS A 63 -9.20 -42.30 -7.79
N ASP A 64 -8.54 -41.73 -6.79
CA ASP A 64 -7.57 -42.36 -5.91
C ASP A 64 -7.94 -42.16 -4.43
N VAL A 65 -8.65 -43.15 -3.87
CA VAL A 65 -8.76 -43.42 -2.42
C VAL A 65 -9.68 -42.52 -1.59
N TYR A 66 -10.79 -43.13 -1.15
CA TYR A 66 -11.69 -42.65 -0.11
C TYR A 66 -10.95 -42.30 1.19
N ASN A 67 -10.87 -41.01 1.51
CA ASN A 67 -10.82 -40.53 2.90
C ASN A 67 -11.25 -39.06 2.94
N GLY A 68 -12.51 -38.82 3.33
CA GLY A 68 -13.20 -37.52 3.36
C GLY A 68 -12.64 -36.46 4.32
N LYS A 69 -11.35 -36.52 4.65
CA LYS A 69 -10.62 -35.50 5.42
C LYS A 69 -10.01 -34.41 4.53
N GLY A 70 -9.84 -34.65 3.22
CA GLY A 70 -9.19 -33.72 2.30
C GLY A 70 -9.96 -32.41 2.04
N GLY A 71 -11.29 -32.47 1.85
CA GLY A 71 -12.10 -31.29 1.51
C GLY A 71 -12.23 -30.26 2.64
N ARG A 72 -12.30 -30.72 3.89
CA ARG A 72 -12.36 -29.83 5.06
C ARG A 72 -11.06 -29.03 5.26
N LEU A 73 -9.91 -29.60 4.90
CA LEU A 73 -8.62 -28.92 5.04
C LEU A 73 -8.43 -27.84 3.96
N LEU A 74 -8.88 -28.11 2.72
CA LEU A 74 -8.79 -27.15 1.62
C LEU A 74 -9.74 -25.96 1.80
N SER A 75 -10.92 -26.17 2.39
CA SER A 75 -11.82 -25.06 2.76
C SER A 75 -11.16 -24.12 3.75
N LYS A 76 -10.56 -24.66 4.82
CA LYS A 76 -9.82 -23.86 5.82
C LYS A 76 -8.68 -23.05 5.18
N LYS A 77 -7.98 -23.64 4.21
CA LYS A 77 -6.91 -22.96 3.48
C LYS A 77 -7.43 -21.75 2.70
N ILE A 78 -8.59 -21.87 2.04
CA ILE A 78 -9.21 -20.72 1.37
C ILE A 78 -9.55 -19.64 2.39
N ASP A 79 -10.15 -20.01 3.52
CA ASP A 79 -10.53 -19.05 4.56
C ASP A 79 -9.31 -18.27 5.06
N VAL A 80 -8.17 -18.95 5.30
CA VAL A 80 -6.90 -18.31 5.71
C VAL A 80 -6.37 -17.36 4.64
N VAL A 81 -6.42 -17.74 3.36
CA VAL A 81 -5.99 -16.88 2.24
C VAL A 81 -6.84 -15.62 2.17
N MET A 82 -8.16 -15.80 2.21
CA MET A 82 -9.11 -14.71 2.10
C MET A 82 -9.02 -13.76 3.29
N TYR A 83 -8.85 -14.31 4.50
CA TYR A 83 -8.56 -13.55 5.72
C TYR A 83 -7.30 -12.71 5.56
N THR A 84 -6.20 -13.34 5.13
CA THR A 84 -4.91 -12.66 4.97
C THR A 84 -4.98 -11.50 3.98
N LEU A 85 -5.67 -11.69 2.84
CA LEU A 85 -5.82 -10.66 1.84
C LEU A 85 -6.72 -9.50 2.32
N ALA A 86 -7.76 -9.79 3.10
CA ALA A 86 -8.62 -8.78 3.69
C ALA A 86 -7.87 -7.95 4.75
N ALA A 87 -7.16 -8.62 5.67
CA ALA A 87 -6.35 -7.96 6.69
C ALA A 87 -5.27 -7.08 6.04
N LEU A 88 -4.59 -7.58 5.01
CA LEU A 88 -3.59 -6.82 4.26
C LEU A 88 -4.18 -5.56 3.60
N PHE A 89 -5.40 -5.64 3.06
CA PHE A 89 -6.08 -4.48 2.52
C PHE A 89 -6.39 -3.44 3.59
N ASP A 90 -6.97 -3.87 4.72
CA ASP A 90 -7.33 -2.98 5.82
C ASP A 90 -6.07 -2.28 6.39
N ASP A 91 -4.94 -2.98 6.53
CA ASP A 91 -3.66 -2.39 6.95
C ASP A 91 -3.08 -1.39 5.92
N VAL A 92 -3.18 -1.67 4.62
CA VAL A 92 -2.74 -0.74 3.56
C VAL A 92 -3.56 0.55 3.60
N ILE A 93 -4.87 0.46 3.84
CA ILE A 93 -5.74 1.64 4.00
C ILE A 93 -5.40 2.37 5.30
N ALA A 94 -5.29 1.66 6.43
CA ALA A 94 -5.02 2.23 7.75
C ALA A 94 -3.68 2.99 7.81
N ARG A 95 -2.62 2.45 7.21
CA ARG A 95 -1.29 3.08 7.21
C ARG A 95 -1.15 4.21 6.20
N SER A 96 -2.07 4.33 5.25
CA SER A 96 -2.07 5.45 4.33
C SER A 96 -2.37 6.75 5.07
N ARG A 97 -1.72 7.85 4.66
CA ARG A 97 -1.76 9.18 5.31
C ARG A 97 -3.18 9.74 5.55
N TRP A 98 -4.19 9.12 4.94
CA TRP A 98 -5.62 9.40 5.05
C TRP A 98 -6.17 9.19 6.45
N ALA A 99 -5.59 8.26 7.22
CA ALA A 99 -5.93 8.05 8.63
C ALA A 99 -5.70 9.28 9.51
N LYS A 100 -4.88 10.24 9.07
CA LYS A 100 -4.48 11.41 9.87
C LYS A 100 -5.20 12.72 9.57
N THR A 101 -5.96 12.82 8.47
CA THR A 101 -6.35 14.14 7.95
C THR A 101 -7.85 14.39 7.79
N GLU A 102 -8.71 13.40 7.96
CA GLU A 102 -10.16 13.61 7.94
C GLU A 102 -10.81 13.00 9.19
N GLY A 103 -11.70 13.78 9.82
CA GLY A 103 -12.52 13.38 10.96
C GLY A 103 -13.50 12.22 10.68
N ASP A 104 -13.37 11.56 9.52
CA ASP A 104 -14.09 10.36 9.12
C ASP A 104 -13.39 9.07 9.58
N ASN A 105 -12.20 9.16 10.18
CA ASN A 105 -11.41 8.01 10.65
C ASN A 105 -11.32 7.90 12.19
N LYS A 106 -12.38 8.28 12.92
CA LYS A 106 -12.45 8.10 14.39
C LYS A 106 -12.18 6.64 14.81
N TRP A 107 -12.57 5.69 13.95
CA TRP A 107 -12.36 4.25 14.11
C TRP A 107 -10.88 3.81 14.17
N LEU A 108 -9.95 4.52 13.53
CA LEU A 108 -8.52 4.16 13.53
C LEU A 108 -7.80 4.60 14.80
N THR A 109 -8.20 5.72 15.38
CA THR A 109 -7.65 6.21 16.66
C THR A 109 -8.20 5.44 17.85
N GLU A 110 -9.48 5.06 17.83
CA GLU A 110 -10.10 4.31 18.94
C GLU A 110 -9.61 2.84 18.99
N ILE A 111 -9.43 2.15 17.84
CA ILE A 111 -8.87 0.78 17.84
C ILE A 111 -7.44 0.74 18.42
N GLN A 112 -6.67 1.80 18.24
CA GLN A 112 -5.29 1.85 18.69
C GLN A 112 -5.20 2.11 20.20
N GLU A 113 -6.07 2.98 20.74
CA GLU A 113 -6.22 3.21 22.19
C GLU A 113 -6.84 1.99 22.90
N ASP A 114 -7.90 1.39 22.34
CA ASP A 114 -8.55 0.19 22.90
C ASP A 114 -7.61 -1.03 22.93
N SER A 115 -6.68 -1.14 21.97
CA SER A 115 -5.70 -2.23 21.95
C SER A 115 -4.58 -2.07 22.99
N GLU A 116 -4.27 -0.85 23.43
CA GLU A 116 -3.37 -0.60 24.56
C GLU A 116 -4.07 -0.94 25.88
N ASP A 117 -5.36 -0.60 26.03
CA ASP A 117 -6.16 -0.92 27.22
C ASP A 117 -6.44 -2.42 27.37
N ILE A 118 -6.68 -3.15 26.27
CA ILE A 118 -6.86 -4.61 26.28
C ILE A 118 -5.55 -5.35 26.64
N ALA A 119 -4.39 -4.79 26.30
CA ALA A 119 -3.10 -5.36 26.70
C ALA A 119 -2.84 -5.18 28.20
N GLU A 120 -3.36 -4.11 28.82
CA GLU A 120 -3.32 -3.92 30.28
C GLU A 120 -4.39 -4.72 31.03
N MET A 121 -5.55 -5.01 30.43
CA MET A 121 -6.63 -5.77 31.08
C MET A 121 -6.48 -7.31 31.03
N GLN A 122 -5.48 -7.86 30.35
CA GLN A 122 -5.25 -9.31 30.34
C GLN A 122 -4.66 -9.89 31.64
N GLU A 123 -4.39 -9.07 32.66
CA GLU A 123 -4.00 -9.55 33.99
C GLU A 123 -5.18 -9.81 34.95
N ASP A 124 -6.36 -9.23 34.73
CA ASP A 124 -7.49 -9.37 35.65
C ASP A 124 -8.71 -9.95 34.92
N SER A 125 -8.89 -11.27 35.10
CA SER A 125 -10.09 -11.99 34.68
C SER A 125 -11.31 -11.59 35.51
N GLU A 126 -12.46 -11.59 34.85
CA GLU A 126 -13.85 -11.39 35.36
C GLU A 126 -14.37 -9.96 35.22
N ASP A 127 -14.74 -9.54 33.99
CA ASP A 127 -15.96 -8.76 33.68
C ASP A 127 -16.01 -8.38 32.18
N ILE A 128 -16.22 -9.37 31.30
CA ILE A 128 -16.38 -9.16 29.84
C ILE A 128 -17.84 -9.43 29.45
N ALA A 129 -18.77 -8.59 29.90
CA ALA A 129 -20.18 -8.69 29.50
C ALA A 129 -20.81 -7.33 29.12
N ASP A 130 -20.29 -6.21 29.63
CA ASP A 130 -20.97 -4.92 29.52
C ASP A 130 -20.35 -3.94 28.50
N MET A 131 -19.30 -4.33 27.76
CA MET A 131 -18.63 -3.51 26.73
C MET A 131 -19.04 -3.84 25.28
N GLN A 132 -20.18 -4.50 25.07
CA GLN A 132 -20.60 -4.95 23.72
C GLN A 132 -21.43 -3.94 22.93
N GLU A 133 -21.92 -2.84 23.52
CA GLU A 133 -22.90 -1.97 22.84
C GLU A 133 -22.25 -0.82 22.04
N ASP A 134 -21.08 -0.30 22.46
CA ASP A 134 -20.39 0.82 21.76
C ASP A 134 -19.39 0.36 20.68
N SER A 135 -19.15 -0.95 20.56
CA SER A 135 -18.25 -1.56 19.56
C SER A 135 -18.90 -1.83 18.19
N GLU A 136 -20.23 -1.64 18.07
CA GLU A 136 -20.99 -2.00 16.86
C GLU A 136 -20.70 -1.07 15.66
N ASP A 137 -20.42 0.22 15.89
CA ASP A 137 -20.19 1.18 14.79
C ASP A 137 -18.77 1.10 14.18
N VAL A 138 -17.76 0.72 14.98
CA VAL A 138 -16.36 0.58 14.54
C VAL A 138 -16.17 -0.70 13.72
N ALA A 139 -16.86 -1.77 14.10
CA ALA A 139 -16.79 -3.08 13.46
C ALA A 139 -17.35 -3.08 12.04
N ASP A 140 -18.37 -2.27 11.75
CA ASP A 140 -19.09 -2.29 10.47
C ASP A 140 -18.27 -1.78 9.27
N SER A 141 -17.12 -1.13 9.53
CA SER A 141 -16.29 -0.50 8.49
C SER A 141 -15.16 -1.38 7.94
N SER A 142 -14.64 -2.37 8.69
CA SER A 142 -13.50 -3.19 8.24
C SER A 142 -13.91 -4.30 7.26
N LEU A 143 -13.07 -4.59 6.28
CA LEU A 143 -13.36 -5.63 5.30
C LEU A 143 -13.32 -7.02 5.96
N GLU A 144 -12.38 -7.19 6.88
CA GLU A 144 -12.22 -8.40 7.69
C GLU A 144 -13.50 -8.71 8.48
N PHE A 145 -14.05 -7.73 9.21
CA PHE A 145 -15.29 -7.93 9.96
C PHE A 145 -16.48 -8.23 9.04
N LYS A 146 -16.60 -7.49 7.93
CA LYS A 146 -17.70 -7.69 6.98
C LYS A 146 -17.72 -9.08 6.35
N LEU A 147 -16.54 -9.67 6.12
CA LEU A 147 -16.42 -10.99 5.50
C LEU A 147 -16.40 -12.14 6.51
N PHE A 148 -15.74 -11.97 7.66
CA PHE A 148 -15.47 -13.06 8.60
C PHE A 148 -16.17 -12.91 9.95
N ARG A 149 -16.90 -11.80 10.18
CA ARG A 149 -17.56 -11.45 11.45
C ARG A 149 -16.62 -11.53 12.66
N ARG A 150 -15.34 -11.28 12.41
CA ARG A 150 -14.29 -11.23 13.42
C ARG A 150 -13.48 -9.96 13.13
N SER A 151 -13.40 -9.08 14.12
CA SER A 151 -12.51 -7.92 14.07
C SER A 151 -11.21 -8.34 14.73
N LEU A 152 -10.23 -8.75 13.93
CA LEU A 152 -8.97 -9.27 14.45
C LEU A 152 -7.77 -8.72 13.68
N MET A 153 -7.85 -7.50 13.11
CA MET A 153 -6.76 -6.60 12.65
C MET A 153 -5.34 -7.21 12.56
N GLY A 154 -5.17 -8.33 11.87
CA GLY A 154 -3.93 -9.10 11.88
C GLY A 154 -3.41 -9.65 13.22
N THR A 155 -4.17 -9.64 14.34
CA THR A 155 -3.76 -10.24 15.63
C THR A 155 -3.38 -11.71 15.47
N ASN A 156 -4.22 -12.45 14.75
CA ASN A 156 -3.99 -13.87 14.48
C ASN A 156 -3.06 -14.13 13.30
N PHE A 157 -2.67 -13.09 12.54
CA PHE A 157 -1.86 -13.31 11.33
C PHE A 157 -0.53 -13.98 11.67
N HIS A 158 0.15 -13.52 12.73
CA HIS A 158 1.43 -14.10 13.13
C HIS A 158 1.27 -15.56 13.54
N ASP A 159 0.30 -15.87 14.40
CA ASP A 159 0.00 -17.25 14.84
C ASP A 159 -0.38 -18.17 13.67
N ILE A 160 -1.23 -17.68 12.77
CA ILE A 160 -1.63 -18.42 11.56
C ILE A 160 -0.41 -18.62 10.65
N SER A 161 0.45 -17.62 10.51
CA SER A 161 1.63 -17.72 9.65
C SER A 161 2.68 -18.70 10.19
N GLU A 162 2.87 -18.76 11.52
CA GLU A 162 3.79 -19.71 12.15
C GLU A 162 3.23 -21.14 12.14
N SER A 163 1.91 -21.30 12.22
CA SER A 163 1.27 -22.63 12.22
C SER A 163 1.04 -23.21 10.82
N GLU A 164 0.57 -22.41 9.87
CA GLU A 164 0.25 -22.85 8.51
C GLU A 164 1.42 -22.71 7.53
N GLY A 165 2.33 -21.75 7.75
CA GLY A 165 3.50 -21.51 6.89
C GLY A 165 4.38 -22.75 6.68
N PRO A 166 4.79 -23.49 7.72
CA PRO A 166 5.60 -24.70 7.58
C PRO A 166 4.87 -25.85 6.86
N GLN A 167 3.54 -25.84 6.88
CA GLN A 167 2.71 -26.93 6.33
C GLN A 167 2.50 -26.81 4.82
N ASP A 168 2.58 -25.59 4.28
CA ASP A 168 2.31 -25.32 2.87
C ASP A 168 3.19 -24.19 2.34
N SER A 169 4.04 -24.51 1.36
CA SER A 169 4.92 -23.54 0.72
C SER A 169 4.17 -22.40 0.03
N GLU A 170 2.93 -22.59 -0.44
CA GLU A 170 2.13 -21.52 -1.04
C GLU A 170 1.57 -20.58 0.03
N MET A 171 1.26 -21.08 1.23
CA MET A 171 0.88 -20.24 2.37
C MET A 171 2.08 -19.44 2.87
N ALA A 172 3.24 -20.08 3.02
CA ALA A 172 4.48 -19.38 3.38
C ALA A 172 4.79 -18.23 2.40
N GLU A 173 4.61 -18.46 1.10
CA GLU A 173 4.79 -17.42 0.08
C GLU A 173 3.76 -16.28 0.21
N LEU A 174 2.48 -16.59 0.46
CA LEU A 174 1.47 -15.56 0.69
C LEU A 174 1.80 -14.69 1.91
N PHE A 175 2.11 -15.30 3.06
CA PHE A 175 2.46 -14.57 4.28
C PHE A 175 3.73 -13.73 4.07
N TYR A 176 4.71 -14.29 3.37
CA TYR A 176 5.92 -13.58 3.01
C TYR A 176 5.66 -12.35 2.12
N ILE A 177 4.78 -12.49 1.13
CA ILE A 177 4.36 -11.38 0.28
C ILE A 177 3.65 -10.31 1.13
N ALA A 178 2.72 -10.71 2.01
CA ALA A 178 2.03 -9.78 2.90
C ALA A 178 3.00 -8.97 3.77
N LEU A 179 3.96 -9.63 4.45
CA LEU A 179 5.01 -8.97 5.21
C LEU A 179 5.89 -8.05 4.34
N SER A 180 6.20 -8.48 3.12
CA SER A 180 6.99 -7.68 2.18
C SER A 180 6.22 -6.45 1.67
N LEU A 181 4.89 -6.54 1.63
CA LEU A 181 3.97 -5.43 1.42
C LEU A 181 3.73 -4.63 2.70
N GLY A 182 4.59 -4.77 3.72
CA GLY A 182 4.62 -3.93 4.91
C GLY A 182 3.45 -4.19 5.86
N PHE A 183 2.83 -5.36 5.77
CA PHE A 183 1.91 -5.84 6.79
C PHE A 183 2.70 -6.24 8.03
N TYR A 184 2.38 -5.67 9.18
CA TYR A 184 2.99 -6.07 10.46
C TYR A 184 1.94 -6.49 11.50
N GLY A 185 0.65 -6.35 11.19
CA GLY A 185 -0.44 -6.49 12.16
C GLY A 185 -0.36 -5.45 13.28
N ILE A 186 -1.07 -5.71 14.39
CA ILE A 186 -1.10 -4.86 15.59
C ILE A 186 0.24 -4.87 16.35
N GLN A 187 1.04 -5.92 16.20
CA GLN A 187 2.20 -6.11 17.07
C GLN A 187 3.36 -6.73 16.28
N ASP A 188 4.48 -6.01 16.18
CA ASP A 188 5.72 -6.45 15.51
C ASP A 188 6.47 -7.45 16.42
N GLN A 189 5.83 -8.59 16.70
CA GLN A 189 6.31 -9.53 17.71
C GLN A 189 7.53 -10.34 17.26
N ASN A 190 7.79 -10.45 15.94
CA ASN A 190 8.86 -11.33 15.46
C ASN A 190 9.58 -10.79 14.21
N PRO A 191 10.69 -10.05 14.37
CA PRO A 191 11.46 -9.51 13.25
C PRO A 191 12.04 -10.61 12.34
N HIS A 192 12.14 -11.85 12.83
CA HIS A 192 12.67 -12.99 12.10
C HIS A 192 11.60 -13.82 11.38
N LEU A 193 10.32 -13.51 11.55
CA LEU A 193 9.24 -14.28 10.92
C LEU A 193 9.36 -14.25 9.39
N LYS A 194 9.73 -13.10 8.82
CA LYS A 194 9.97 -12.96 7.37
C LYS A 194 11.10 -13.88 6.89
N ASP A 195 12.18 -14.00 7.67
CA ASP A 195 13.31 -14.90 7.36
C ASP A 195 12.88 -16.37 7.43
N LYS A 196 12.12 -16.75 8.47
CA LYS A 196 11.58 -18.10 8.62
C LYS A 196 10.68 -18.48 7.45
N LEU A 197 9.72 -17.61 7.11
CA LEU A 197 8.80 -17.83 6.00
C LEU A 197 9.53 -17.98 4.67
N TYR A 198 10.56 -17.16 4.41
CA TYR A 198 11.41 -17.29 3.23
C TYR A 198 12.08 -18.67 3.14
N GLY A 199 12.55 -19.19 4.28
CA GLY A 199 13.15 -20.53 4.38
C GLY A 199 12.18 -21.68 4.09
N TRP A 200 10.87 -21.47 4.24
CA TRP A 200 9.84 -22.48 3.95
C TRP A 200 9.33 -22.45 2.49
N ILE A 201 9.70 -21.44 1.70
CA ILE A 201 9.32 -21.38 0.29
C ILE A 201 10.20 -22.38 -0.49
N ALA A 202 9.58 -23.46 -0.95
CA ALA A 202 10.29 -24.59 -1.57
C ALA A 202 10.96 -24.24 -2.92
N ASP A 203 10.35 -23.34 -3.70
CA ASP A 203 10.91 -22.83 -4.95
C ASP A 203 11.51 -21.46 -4.68
N SER A 204 12.80 -21.27 -4.99
CA SER A 204 13.45 -19.95 -4.91
C SER A 204 12.62 -18.93 -5.70
N LEU A 205 12.16 -17.87 -5.02
CA LEU A 205 11.47 -16.75 -5.66
C LEU A 205 12.23 -16.33 -6.93
N PRO A 206 11.55 -16.11 -8.07
CA PRO A 206 12.21 -15.72 -9.30
C PRO A 206 13.06 -14.47 -9.08
N ASP A 207 14.19 -14.35 -9.76
CA ASP A 207 15.18 -13.29 -9.54
C ASP A 207 14.62 -11.87 -9.64
N ASP A 208 13.52 -11.67 -10.38
CA ASP A 208 12.83 -10.38 -10.51
C ASP A 208 12.07 -9.98 -9.23
N ALA A 209 11.82 -10.93 -8.33
CA ALA A 209 11.23 -10.73 -7.01
C ALA A 209 12.25 -10.41 -5.91
N ARG A 210 13.53 -10.16 -6.25
CA ARG A 210 14.59 -9.77 -5.30
C ARG A 210 14.25 -8.55 -4.43
N PHE A 211 13.34 -7.67 -4.88
CA PHE A 211 12.80 -6.56 -4.07
C PHE A 211 11.98 -7.02 -2.87
N LEU A 212 11.53 -8.28 -2.87
CA LEU A 212 10.82 -8.89 -1.75
C LEU A 212 11.78 -9.57 -0.77
N SER A 213 13.07 -9.80 -1.11
CA SER A 213 14.02 -10.54 -0.26
C SER A 213 14.04 -10.02 1.19
N PRO A 214 14.36 -10.85 2.21
CA PRO A 214 14.24 -10.42 3.61
C PRO A 214 15.11 -9.19 3.91
N TRP A 215 16.24 -9.09 3.22
CA TRP A 215 17.21 -8.00 3.29
C TRP A 215 16.96 -6.85 2.30
N ALA A 216 15.95 -6.97 1.43
CA ALA A 216 15.61 -5.90 0.51
C ALA A 216 15.06 -4.72 1.31
N LYS A 217 15.69 -3.56 1.13
CA LYS A 217 15.12 -2.29 1.61
C LYS A 217 13.73 -2.14 0.96
N PRO A 218 12.71 -1.72 1.73
CA PRO A 218 11.36 -1.53 1.18
C PRO A 218 11.45 -0.68 -0.08
N ILE A 219 10.66 -1.04 -1.09
CA ILE A 219 10.56 -0.27 -2.33
C ILE A 219 10.01 1.09 -1.94
N LYS A 220 10.90 2.05 -1.66
CA LYS A 220 10.53 3.45 -1.65
C LYS A 220 10.16 3.73 -3.09
N GLY A 221 8.85 3.87 -3.35
CA GLY A 221 8.38 4.36 -4.63
C GLY A 221 9.26 5.55 -4.99
N LYS A 222 9.82 5.56 -6.20
CA LYS A 222 10.59 6.71 -6.68
C LYS A 222 9.63 7.89 -6.56
N SER A 223 9.81 8.66 -5.49
CA SER A 223 9.06 9.88 -5.27
C SER A 223 9.30 10.70 -6.53
N ASN A 224 8.24 10.92 -7.31
CA ASN A 224 8.28 11.80 -8.47
C ASN A 224 8.49 13.27 -8.05
N ARG A 225 8.77 13.54 -6.77
CA ARG A 225 9.35 14.82 -6.34
C ARG A 225 10.73 14.92 -6.97
N LEU A 226 10.78 15.66 -8.09
CA LEU A 226 12.01 16.21 -8.63
C LEU A 226 12.84 16.74 -7.45
N PRO A 227 14.15 16.45 -7.39
CA PRO A 227 14.98 16.89 -6.28
C PRO A 227 14.79 18.40 -6.13
N TYR A 228 14.52 18.89 -4.92
CA TYR A 228 14.24 20.31 -4.64
C TYR A 228 15.26 21.26 -5.31
N LEU A 229 16.51 20.79 -5.41
CA LEU A 229 17.59 21.47 -6.10
C LEU A 229 17.27 21.77 -7.58
N LEU A 230 16.60 20.86 -8.30
CA LEU A 230 16.30 21.01 -9.72
C LEU A 230 15.27 22.12 -9.98
N GLY A 231 14.25 22.24 -9.11
CA GLY A 231 13.32 23.37 -9.16
C GLY A 231 14.01 24.71 -8.85
N PHE A 232 14.89 24.72 -7.85
CA PHE A 232 15.69 25.89 -7.50
C PHE A 232 16.63 26.33 -8.62
N TRP A 233 17.34 25.39 -9.27
CA TRP A 233 18.22 25.67 -10.41
C TRP A 233 17.45 26.20 -11.62
N LEU A 234 16.27 25.66 -11.91
CA LEU A 234 15.43 26.14 -13.00
C LEU A 234 14.98 27.59 -12.76
N PHE A 235 14.56 27.91 -11.54
CA PHE A 235 14.19 29.27 -11.15
C PHE A 235 15.37 30.24 -11.32
N PHE A 236 16.56 29.87 -10.84
CA PHE A 236 17.78 30.68 -11.01
C PHE A 236 18.15 30.86 -12.48
N ALA A 237 18.04 29.82 -13.31
CA ALA A 237 18.33 29.92 -14.74
C ALA A 237 17.39 30.92 -15.43
N VAL A 238 16.08 30.86 -15.15
CA VAL A 238 15.09 31.80 -15.69
C VAL A 238 15.34 33.23 -15.21
N LEU A 239 15.73 33.40 -13.94
CA LEU A 239 16.04 34.71 -13.36
C LEU A 239 17.29 35.33 -14.01
N VAL A 240 18.36 34.55 -14.19
CA VAL A 240 19.60 35.00 -14.84
C VAL A 240 19.33 35.39 -16.30
N VAL A 241 18.59 34.57 -17.05
CA VAL A 241 18.24 34.89 -18.44
C VAL A 241 17.42 36.18 -18.50
N SER A 242 16.45 36.37 -17.62
CA SER A 242 15.64 37.59 -17.55
C SER A 242 16.48 38.85 -17.26
N ILE A 243 17.46 38.74 -16.37
CA ILE A 243 18.39 39.85 -16.05
C ILE A 243 19.25 40.19 -17.26
N LEU A 244 19.78 39.18 -17.96
CA LEU A 244 20.61 39.38 -19.15
C LEU A 244 19.82 40.00 -20.30
N THR A 245 18.58 39.57 -20.53
CA THR A 245 17.71 40.18 -21.55
C THR A 245 17.39 41.62 -21.20
N TYR A 246 17.07 41.92 -19.94
CA TYR A 246 16.81 43.28 -19.48
C TYR A 246 18.02 44.20 -19.67
N TRP A 247 19.23 43.71 -19.33
CA TRP A 247 20.45 44.48 -19.52
C TRP A 247 20.69 44.81 -21.00
N ASN A 248 20.59 43.81 -21.88
CA ASN A 248 20.81 44.00 -23.32
C ASN A 248 19.79 44.98 -23.94
N GLU A 249 18.52 44.93 -23.54
CA GLU A 249 17.51 45.89 -23.99
C GLU A 249 17.75 47.29 -23.42
N ASN A 250 18.16 47.39 -22.17
CA ASN A 250 18.49 48.67 -21.55
C ASN A 250 19.68 49.34 -22.27
N GLU A 251 20.74 48.61 -22.62
CA GLU A 251 21.88 49.16 -23.38
C GLU A 251 21.46 49.68 -24.75
N ARG A 252 20.56 48.97 -25.45
CA ARG A 252 20.00 49.44 -26.73
C ARG A 252 19.20 50.72 -26.58
N LEU A 253 18.33 50.79 -25.57
CA LEU A 253 17.52 51.99 -25.30
C LEU A 253 18.39 53.22 -25.01
N TRP A 254 19.47 53.06 -24.24
CA TRP A 254 20.41 54.16 -23.97
C TRP A 254 21.16 54.61 -25.23
N ASN A 255 21.57 53.68 -26.08
CA ASN A 255 22.22 54.01 -27.35
C ASN A 255 21.26 54.73 -28.31
N ASP A 256 20.01 54.29 -28.41
CA ASP A 256 18.99 54.94 -29.23
C ASP A 256 18.69 56.35 -28.72
N ALA A 257 18.53 56.52 -27.40
CA ALA A 257 18.33 57.83 -26.79
C ALA A 257 19.53 58.77 -27.04
N ALA A 258 20.75 58.28 -26.91
CA ALA A 258 21.96 59.05 -27.19
C ALA A 258 22.04 59.48 -28.67
N ASN A 259 21.68 58.60 -29.60
CA ASN A 259 21.63 58.91 -31.03
C ASN A 259 20.60 59.99 -31.34
N ILE A 260 19.39 59.90 -30.77
CA ILE A 260 18.33 60.91 -30.94
C ILE A 260 18.80 62.28 -30.40
N ILE A 261 19.45 62.31 -29.24
CA ILE A 261 20.00 63.55 -28.66
C ILE A 261 21.06 64.15 -29.58
N HIS A 262 21.98 63.33 -30.11
CA HIS A 262 23.01 63.79 -31.04
C HIS A 262 22.43 64.31 -32.36
N GLU A 263 21.45 63.62 -32.93
CA GLU A 263 20.80 64.05 -34.17
C GLU A 263 20.05 65.38 -33.96
N THR A 264 19.28 65.50 -32.88
CA THR A 264 18.57 66.73 -32.53
C THR A 264 19.55 67.90 -32.30
N SER A 265 20.67 67.64 -31.62
CA SER A 265 21.72 68.63 -31.41
C SER A 265 22.37 69.09 -32.72
N ASN A 266 22.68 68.16 -33.63
CA ASN A 266 23.24 68.49 -34.94
C ASN A 266 22.26 69.28 -35.81
N GLN A 267 20.97 68.93 -35.80
CA GLN A 267 19.93 69.68 -36.49
C GLN A 267 19.80 71.11 -35.98
N LEU A 268 19.91 71.33 -34.66
CA LEU A 268 19.90 72.67 -34.07
C LEU A 268 21.13 73.51 -34.48
N ILE A 269 22.31 72.88 -34.58
CA ILE A 269 23.54 73.56 -35.01
C ILE A 269 23.48 73.93 -36.51
N GLN A 270 22.98 73.04 -37.36
CA GLN A 270 22.89 73.26 -38.82
C GLN A 270 21.70 74.14 -39.22
N GLY A 271 20.61 74.07 -38.46
CA GLY A 271 19.35 74.77 -38.72
C GLY A 271 19.41 76.28 -38.53
N GLY A 272 20.52 76.84 -38.04
CA GLY A 272 20.82 78.26 -38.05
C GLY A 272 19.71 79.14 -37.45
N TYR A 273 19.73 79.31 -36.13
CA TYR A 273 19.25 80.56 -35.55
C TYR A 273 20.31 81.66 -35.72
#